data_AF-A0A177NFI0-F1
#
_entry.id   AF-A0A177NFI0-F1
#
_cell.length_a   1.000
_cell.length_b   1.000
_cell.length_c   1.000
_cell.angle_alpha   90.00
_cell.angle_beta   90.00
_cell.angle_gamma   90.00
#
_symmetry.space_group_name_H-M   'P 1'
#
loop_
_entity.id
_entity.type
_entity.pdbx_description
1 polymer ?
#
loop_
_entity_poly.entity_id
_entity_poly.type
_entity_poly.pdbx_seq_one_letter_code
_entity_poly.pdbx_strand_id
1 'polypeptide(L)'
;MVFLGTVNHKQERELRRRANTIKFHGAELTFDRLDFWQKPSILCLTSTDGLTAVSELSEQLTRISKGLDIPIDNRPFTPHITLCRKIKRPLDTEFEPITWRATGFCLAESVSNSGRRQYRVLEEWPSLS
;
A
#
# COMPACT_ATOMS: atom_id res chain seq x y z
N MET A 1 1.30 0.79 3.74
CA MET A 1 1.52 -0.49 3.03
C MET A 1 3.01 -0.67 2.77
N VAL A 2 3.51 -1.91 2.67
CA VAL A 2 4.94 -2.19 2.46
C VAL A 2 5.11 -3.09 1.24
N PHE A 3 6.04 -2.73 0.35
CA PHE A 3 6.48 -3.62 -0.72
C PHE A 3 7.64 -4.49 -0.21
N LEU A 4 7.43 -5.80 -0.21
CA LEU A 4 8.34 -6.77 0.41
C LEU A 4 9.40 -7.31 -0.56
N GLY A 5 9.27 -7.04 -1.87
CA GLY A 5 10.14 -7.64 -2.88
C GLY A 5 10.02 -9.16 -2.92
N THR A 6 11.16 -9.83 -3.05
CA THR A 6 11.24 -11.29 -3.01
C THR A 6 11.39 -11.76 -1.56
N VAL A 7 10.43 -12.56 -1.09
CA VAL A 7 10.43 -13.18 0.23
C VAL A 7 10.49 -14.69 0.11
N ASN A 8 11.23 -15.36 0.99
CA ASN A 8 11.22 -16.83 1.03
C ASN A 8 10.05 -17.36 1.90
N HIS A 9 9.74 -18.65 1.77
CA HIS A 9 8.62 -19.27 2.49
C HIS A 9 8.71 -19.17 4.02
N LYS A 10 9.91 -19.14 4.61
CA LYS A 10 10.08 -18.97 6.06
C LYS A 10 9.72 -17.55 6.49
N GLN A 11 10.21 -16.55 5.75
CA GLN A 11 9.89 -15.14 5.97
C GLN A 11 8.41 -14.87 5.78
N GLU A 12 7.81 -15.39 4.70
CA GLU A 12 6.38 -15.22 4.41
C GLU A 12 5.50 -15.79 5.53
N ARG A 13 5.79 -17.02 5.99
CA ARG A 13 5.05 -17.65 7.08
C ARG A 13 5.13 -16.84 8.37
N GLU A 14 6.32 -16.37 8.72
CA GLU A 14 6.52 -15.60 9.94
C GLU A 14 5.92 -14.18 9.82
N LEU A 15 5.95 -13.57 8.64
CA LEU A 15 5.29 -12.31 8.34
C LEU A 15 3.78 -12.42 8.58
N ARG A 16 3.12 -13.46 8.05
CA ARG A 16 1.69 -13.73 8.27
C ARG A 16 1.39 -13.90 9.77
N ARG A 17 2.21 -14.68 10.48
CA ARG A 17 2.09 -14.90 11.93
C ARG A 17 2.14 -13.58 12.72
N ARG A 18 3.09 -12.69 12.39
CA ARG A 18 3.21 -11.38 13.05
C ARG A 18 2.13 -10.39 12.59
N ALA A 19 1.67 -10.46 11.34
CA ALA A 19 0.58 -9.62 10.85
C ALA A 19 -0.75 -9.90 11.57
N ASN A 20 -1.00 -11.16 11.99
CA ASN A 20 -2.16 -11.52 12.82
C ASN A 20 -2.25 -10.76 14.17
N THR A 21 -1.15 -10.18 14.65
CA THR A 21 -1.15 -9.40 15.90
C THR A 21 -1.55 -7.94 15.70
N ILE A 22 -1.56 -7.46 14.44
CA ILE A 22 -1.94 -6.07 14.12
C ILE A 22 -3.43 -5.89 14.40
N LYS A 23 -3.77 -4.84 15.16
CA LYS A 23 -5.15 -4.43 15.41
C LYS A 23 -5.48 -3.24 14.53
N PHE A 24 -6.24 -3.48 13.46
CA PHE A 24 -6.72 -2.45 12.56
C PHE A 24 -8.23 -2.28 12.75
N HIS A 25 -8.71 -1.07 13.02
CA HIS A 25 -10.14 -0.82 13.32
C HIS A 25 -10.93 -0.34 12.08
N GLY A 26 -10.30 -0.43 10.90
CA GLY A 26 -10.82 0.21 9.71
C GLY A 26 -10.55 1.72 9.74
N ALA A 27 -10.70 2.35 8.58
CA ALA A 27 -10.51 3.79 8.44
C ALA A 27 -11.31 4.32 7.27
N GLU A 28 -11.88 5.51 7.42
CA GLU A 28 -12.34 6.28 6.27
C GLU A 28 -11.12 6.92 5.61
N LEU A 29 -11.01 6.74 4.29
CA LEU A 29 -9.93 7.26 3.48
C LEU A 29 -10.54 8.15 2.41
N THR A 30 -10.16 9.42 2.44
CA THR A 30 -10.57 10.40 1.43
C THR A 30 -9.37 10.74 0.55
N PHE A 31 -9.57 10.65 -0.76
CA PHE A 31 -8.60 11.04 -1.76
C PHE A 31 -9.19 12.20 -2.56
N ASP A 32 -8.73 13.40 -2.24
CA ASP A 32 -9.21 14.69 -2.75
C ASP A 32 -8.15 15.43 -3.57
N ARG A 33 -6.97 14.83 -3.74
CA ARG A 33 -5.86 15.41 -4.50
C ARG A 33 -5.38 14.52 -5.62
N LEU A 34 -5.00 15.17 -6.73
CA LEU A 34 -4.31 14.57 -7.85
C LEU A 34 -2.89 15.13 -7.92
N ASP A 35 -1.90 14.28 -7.64
CA ASP A 35 -0.49 14.68 -7.65
C ASP A 35 0.28 13.99 -8.80
N PHE A 36 1.19 14.74 -9.43
CA PHE A 36 2.18 14.21 -10.35
C PHE A 36 3.54 14.10 -9.68
N TRP A 37 4.08 12.88 -9.60
CA TRP A 37 5.43 12.65 -9.09
C TRP A 37 6.42 12.47 -10.23
N GLN A 38 7.28 13.48 -10.45
CA GLN A 38 8.21 13.52 -11.58
C GLN A 38 9.10 12.27 -11.66
N LYS A 39 9.56 11.77 -10.51
CA LYS A 39 10.26 10.48 -10.36
C LYS A 39 9.46 9.68 -9.33
N PRO A 40 8.70 8.64 -9.71
CA PRO A 40 8.87 7.74 -10.86
C PRO A 40 7.99 8.02 -12.12
N SER A 41 7.57 9.26 -12.35
CA SER A 41 6.71 9.66 -13.48
C SER A 41 5.33 9.01 -13.41
N ILE A 42 4.63 9.22 -12.29
CA ILE A 42 3.29 8.69 -12.04
C ILE A 42 2.30 9.81 -11.75
N LEU A 43 1.05 9.59 -12.17
CA LEU A 43 -0.12 10.31 -11.67
C LEU A 43 -0.74 9.49 -10.55
N CYS A 44 -1.00 10.10 -9.42
CA CYS A 44 -1.59 9.40 -8.29
C CYS A 44 -2.60 10.25 -7.53
N LEU A 45 -3.57 9.56 -6.93
CA LEU A 45 -4.45 10.15 -5.94
C LEU A 45 -3.75 10.19 -4.58
N THR A 46 -3.89 11.32 -3.89
CA THR A 46 -3.40 11.56 -2.53
C THR A 46 -4.51 12.22 -1.70
N SER A 47 -4.20 12.55 -0.43
CA SER A 47 -5.11 13.19 0.51
C SER A 47 -4.50 14.49 1.04
N THR A 48 -5.29 15.56 1.13
CA THR A 48 -4.90 16.81 1.78
C THR A 48 -4.65 16.62 3.28
N ASP A 49 -5.54 15.90 3.97
CA ASP A 49 -5.48 15.70 5.42
C ASP A 49 -4.59 14.50 5.82
N GLY A 50 -3.90 13.91 4.85
CA GLY A 50 -3.14 12.68 5.04
C GLY A 50 -4.04 11.45 5.22
N LEU A 51 -3.43 10.29 5.47
CA LEU A 51 -4.13 9.02 5.70
C LEU A 51 -3.49 8.28 6.88
N THR A 52 -3.62 8.87 8.07
CA THR A 52 -2.91 8.47 9.30
C THR A 52 -3.04 6.99 9.61
N ALA A 53 -4.26 6.43 9.57
CA ALA A 53 -4.47 5.01 9.85
C ALA A 53 -3.69 4.09 8.88
N VAL A 54 -3.56 4.47 7.61
CA VAL A 54 -2.79 3.72 6.61
C VAL A 54 -1.29 3.89 6.83
N SER A 55 -0.86 5.09 7.24
CA SER A 55 0.54 5.38 7.59
C SER A 55 0.98 4.57 8.82
N GLU A 56 0.18 4.52 9.87
CA GLU A 56 0.42 3.73 11.09
C GLU A 56 0.47 2.23 10.79
N LEU A 57 -0.49 1.72 10.01
CA LEU A 57 -0.46 0.34 9.53
C LEU A 57 0.81 0.05 8.73
N SER A 58 1.21 0.97 7.86
CA SER A 58 2.46 0.86 7.10
C SER A 58 3.67 0.76 8.00
N GLU A 59 3.72 1.57 9.05
CA GLU A 59 4.84 1.61 9.98
C GLU A 59 4.95 0.31 10.79
N GLN A 60 3.82 -0.24 11.26
CA GLN A 60 3.78 -1.54 11.92
C GLN A 60 4.29 -2.65 11.00
N LEU A 61 3.82 -2.70 9.74
CA LEU A 61 4.27 -3.67 8.75
C LEU A 61 5.76 -3.52 8.42
N THR A 62 6.27 -2.27 8.35
CA THR A 62 7.69 -1.97 8.15
C THR A 62 8.53 -2.52 9.29
N ARG A 63 8.11 -2.31 10.55
CA ARG A 63 8.81 -2.85 11.74
C ARG A 63 8.83 -4.37 11.73
N ILE A 64 7.70 -5.02 11.43
CA ILE A 64 7.62 -6.48 11.31
C ILE A 64 8.59 -6.97 10.24
N SER A 65 8.58 -6.36 9.06
CA SER A 65 9.42 -6.77 7.91
C SER A 65 10.91 -6.63 8.23
N LYS A 66 11.32 -5.51 8.86
CA LYS A 66 12.70 -5.30 9.32
C LYS A 66 13.11 -6.35 10.36
N GLY A 67 12.22 -6.69 11.30
CA GLY A 67 12.47 -7.74 12.30
C GLY A 67 12.49 -9.17 11.74
N LEU A 68 12.35 -9.34 10.41
CA LEU A 68 12.46 -10.60 9.67
C LEU A 68 13.58 -10.57 8.63
N ASP A 69 14.44 -9.56 8.69
CA ASP A 69 15.54 -9.33 7.75
C ASP A 69 15.05 -9.25 6.29
N ILE A 70 13.81 -8.78 6.08
CA ILE A 70 13.29 -8.48 4.74
C ILE A 70 13.82 -7.10 4.34
N PRO A 71 14.59 -7.00 3.24
CA PRO A 71 15.08 -5.71 2.78
C PRO A 71 13.91 -4.88 2.27
N ILE A 72 13.64 -3.77 2.96
CA ILE A 72 12.59 -2.82 2.58
C ILE A 72 13.20 -1.44 2.33
N ASP A 73 12.47 -0.66 1.54
CA ASP A 73 12.82 0.73 1.30
C ASP A 73 12.73 1.55 2.60
N ASN A 74 13.71 2.41 2.84
CA ASN A 74 13.74 3.31 4.00
C ASN A 74 13.06 4.66 3.73
N ARG A 75 12.61 4.90 2.49
CA ARG A 75 11.86 6.13 2.17
C ARG A 75 10.57 6.19 2.98
N PRO A 76 10.18 7.38 3.47
CA PRO A 76 8.89 7.58 4.11
C PRO A 76 7.75 7.07 3.20
N PHE A 77 6.80 6.37 3.80
CA PHE A 77 5.61 5.93 3.08
C PHE A 77 4.67 7.11 2.89
N THR A 78 4.42 7.47 1.63
CA THR A 78 3.36 8.41 1.25
C THR A 78 2.17 7.60 0.74
N PRO A 79 1.05 7.54 1.47
CA PRO A 79 -0.17 6.90 1.01
C PRO A 79 -0.66 7.49 -0.31
N HIS A 80 -0.85 6.66 -1.34
CA HIS A 80 -1.30 7.10 -2.65
C HIS A 80 -1.93 5.94 -3.43
N ILE A 81 -2.77 6.26 -4.43
CA ILE A 81 -3.18 5.31 -5.47
C ILE A 81 -2.55 5.74 -6.79
N THR A 82 -1.72 4.87 -7.38
CA THR A 82 -1.22 5.13 -8.75
C THR A 82 -2.35 4.94 -9.76
N LEU A 83 -2.69 5.99 -10.51
CA LEU A 83 -3.66 5.93 -11.62
C LEU A 83 -2.95 5.63 -12.94
N CYS A 84 -1.88 6.37 -13.23
CA CYS A 84 -1.12 6.25 -14.47
C CYS A 84 0.37 6.18 -14.20
N ARG A 85 1.09 5.45 -15.05
CA ARG A 85 2.56 5.33 -15.02
C ARG A 85 3.15 5.81 -16.35
N LYS A 86 4.40 6.26 -16.31
CA LYS A 86 5.17 6.70 -17.50
C LYS A 86 4.52 7.88 -18.23
N ILE A 87 3.79 8.73 -17.51
CA ILE A 87 3.27 9.97 -18.08
C ILE A 87 4.38 11.01 -18.19
N LYS A 88 4.41 11.76 -19.30
CA LYS A 88 5.48 12.72 -19.60
C LYS A 88 5.21 14.12 -19.05
N ARG A 89 3.96 14.44 -18.74
CA ARG A 89 3.50 15.76 -18.31
C ARG A 89 2.43 15.60 -17.23
N PRO A 90 2.35 16.54 -16.28
CA PRO A 90 1.24 16.57 -15.34
C PRO A 90 -0.08 16.69 -16.11
N LEU A 91 -1.12 16.07 -15.57
CA LEU A 91 -2.50 16.23 -16.01
C LEU A 91 -3.17 17.09 -14.96
N ASP A 92 -3.76 18.19 -15.42
CA ASP A 92 -4.59 19.05 -14.58
C ASP A 92 -6.05 18.76 -14.96
N THR A 93 -6.78 18.15 -14.04
CA THR A 93 -8.17 17.77 -14.25
C THR A 93 -8.92 17.82 -12.94
N GLU A 94 -10.14 18.33 -12.97
CA GLU A 94 -11.04 18.29 -11.83
C GLU A 94 -11.62 16.89 -11.69
N PHE A 95 -11.80 16.45 -10.44
CA PHE A 95 -12.44 15.19 -10.11
C PHE A 95 -13.16 15.32 -8.78
N GLU A 96 -14.22 14.55 -8.60
CA GLU A 96 -14.92 14.46 -7.32
C GLU A 96 -14.10 13.63 -6.32
N PRO A 97 -13.92 14.09 -5.06
CA PRO A 97 -13.20 13.33 -4.04
C PRO A 97 -13.75 11.91 -3.88
N ILE A 98 -12.84 10.95 -3.75
CA ILE A 98 -13.19 9.55 -3.55
C ILE A 98 -13.02 9.24 -2.06
N THR A 99 -14.13 9.02 -1.38
CA THR A 99 -14.15 8.57 0.01
C THR A 99 -14.58 7.11 0.07
N TRP A 100 -13.78 6.28 0.75
CA TRP A 100 -14.14 4.89 1.01
C TRP A 100 -13.72 4.46 2.40
N ARG A 101 -14.40 3.44 2.94
CA ARG A 101 -14.04 2.80 4.21
C ARG A 101 -13.14 1.59 3.95
N ALA A 102 -11.90 1.64 4.40
CA ALA A 102 -11.02 0.48 4.44
C ALA A 102 -11.47 -0.44 5.58
N THR A 103 -11.83 -1.69 5.25
CA THR A 103 -12.34 -2.71 6.19
C THR A 103 -11.32 -3.82 6.46
N GLY A 104 -10.05 -3.58 6.18
CA GLY A 104 -8.98 -4.57 6.36
C GLY A 104 -7.74 -4.25 5.54
N PHE A 105 -6.78 -5.16 5.60
CA PHE A 105 -5.58 -5.16 4.77
C PHE A 105 -5.22 -6.59 4.35
N CYS A 106 -4.38 -6.74 3.34
CA CYS A 106 -4.02 -8.06 2.82
C CYS A 106 -2.53 -8.18 2.51
N LEU A 107 -2.06 -9.42 2.46
CA LEU A 107 -0.81 -9.79 1.82
C LEU A 107 -1.14 -10.24 0.40
N ALA A 108 -0.52 -9.61 -0.59
CA ALA A 108 -0.71 -9.95 -1.99
C ALA A 108 0.62 -10.28 -2.67
N GLU A 109 0.58 -11.26 -3.56
CA GLU A 109 1.70 -11.64 -4.42
C GLU A 109 1.49 -11.06 -5.82
N SER A 110 2.52 -10.44 -6.37
CA SER A 110 2.53 -9.99 -7.77
C SER A 110 3.02 -11.13 -8.67
N VAL A 111 2.09 -11.81 -9.35
CA VAL A 111 2.39 -12.86 -10.33
C VAL A 111 2.51 -12.24 -11.72
N SER A 112 3.58 -12.57 -12.45
CA SER A 112 3.71 -12.16 -13.86
C SER A 112 3.19 -13.28 -14.75
N ASN A 113 2.08 -13.04 -15.44
CA ASN A 113 1.52 -13.96 -16.42
C ASN A 113 1.45 -13.25 -17.78
N SER A 114 2.07 -13.83 -18.81
CA SER A 114 2.01 -13.34 -20.21
C SER A 114 2.25 -11.83 -20.36
N GLY A 115 3.19 -11.27 -19.57
CA GLY A 115 3.55 -9.85 -19.60
C GLY A 115 2.63 -8.91 -18.82
N ARG A 116 1.51 -9.39 -18.27
CA ARG A 116 0.67 -8.65 -17.32
C ARG A 116 0.99 -9.05 -15.89
N ARG A 117 1.10 -8.05 -15.01
CA ARG A 117 1.20 -8.29 -13.56
C ARG A 117 -0.21 -8.44 -13.01
N GLN A 118 -0.45 -9.52 -12.29
CA GLN A 118 -1.68 -9.78 -11.56
C GLN A 118 -1.34 -9.87 -10.08
N TYR A 119 -2.21 -9.33 -9.24
CA TYR A 119 -2.09 -9.48 -7.80
C TYR A 119 -2.99 -10.62 -7.34
N ARG A 120 -2.40 -11.60 -6.64
CA ARG A 120 -3.11 -12.68 -5.97
C ARG A 120 -3.09 -12.42 -4.47
N VAL A 121 -4.25 -12.30 -3.85
CA VAL A 121 -4.36 -12.21 -2.40
C VAL A 121 -3.98 -13.55 -1.78
N LEU A 122 -3.05 -13.51 -0.83
CA LEU A 122 -2.53 -14.67 -0.12
C LEU A 122 -3.15 -14.83 1.28
N GLU A 123 -3.50 -13.71 1.92
CA GLU A 123 -4.15 -13.64 3.22
C GLU A 123 -4.77 -12.26 3.42
N GLU A 124 -5.91 -12.20 4.11
CA GLU A 124 -6.62 -10.97 4.45
C GLU A 124 -6.81 -10.88 5.96
N TRP A 125 -6.65 -9.67 6.49
CA TRP A 125 -6.92 -9.32 7.88
C TRP A 125 -8.02 -8.28 7.91
N PRO A 126 -9.26 -8.65 8.27
CA PRO A 126 -10.36 -7.70 8.36
C PRO A 126 -10.12 -6.71 9.50
N SER A 127 -10.76 -5.56 9.40
CA SER A 127 -10.82 -4.61 10.51
C SER A 127 -11.57 -5.24 11.68
N LEU A 128 -11.10 -4.97 12.89
CA LEU A 128 -11.86 -5.22 14.10
C LEU A 128 -13.18 -4.43 14.02
N SER A 129 -14.25 -5.13 14.36
CA SER A 129 -15.58 -4.57 14.59
C SER A 129 -15.59 -3.63 15.79
#